data_AF-A0A2K2VTZ8-F1
#
_entry.id   AF-A0A2K2VTZ8-F1
#
_cell.length_a   1.000
_cell.length_b   1.000
_cell.length_c   1.000
_cell.angle_alpha   90.00
_cell.angle_beta   90.00
_cell.angle_gamma   90.00
#
_symmetry.space_group_name_H-M   'P 1'
#
loop_
_entity.id
_entity.type
_entity.pdbx_description
1 polymer ?
#
loop_
_entity_poly.entity_id
_entity_poly.type
_entity_poly.pdbx_seq_one_letter_code
_entity_poly.pdbx_strand_id
1 'polypeptide(L)' 'KVGYRVDQVGELITIDIAMYIWPLPPLLEIQKRWRQLWGVCQWENELVLLVDLQYQPQNEPKEGYISNEWT' A
#
# COMPACT_ATOMS: atom_id res chain seq x y z
N LYS A 1 12.33 -16.71 3.33
CA LYS A 1 12.12 -15.52 4.20
C LYS A 1 12.21 -14.29 3.32
N VAL A 2 11.16 -13.48 3.29
CA VAL A 2 11.18 -12.17 2.61
C VAL A 2 11.78 -11.18 3.60
N GLY A 3 12.72 -10.34 3.15
CA GLY A 3 13.34 -9.29 3.96
C GLY A 3 13.38 -8.01 3.14
N TYR A 4 13.09 -6.89 3.79
CA TYR A 4 13.08 -5.57 3.16
C TYR A 4 14.36 -4.84 3.52
N ARG A 5 15.04 -4.26 2.53
CA ARG A 5 16.18 -3.39 2.77
C ARG A 5 15.66 -2.00 3.09
N VAL A 6 16.02 -1.49 4.26
CA VAL A 6 15.74 -0.13 4.70
C VAL A 6 17.05 0.57 5.03
N ASP A 7 17.07 1.89 4.91
CA ASP A 7 18.23 2.69 5.30
C ASP A 7 18.36 2.73 6.83
N GLN A 8 17.23 2.94 7.51
CA GLN A 8 17.13 2.97 8.96
C GLN A 8 15.82 2.36 9.43
N VAL A 9 15.83 1.79 10.63
CA VAL A 9 14.62 1.37 11.35
C VAL A 9 14.28 2.46 12.36
N GLY A 10 13.05 2.99 12.28
CA GLY A 10 12.52 4.01 13.20
C GLY A 10 11.91 3.40 14.46
N GLU A 11 11.06 4.17 15.12
CA GLU A 11 10.35 3.77 16.34
C GLU A 11 9.17 2.84 16.04
N LEU A 12 8.82 2.01 17.04
CA LEU A 12 7.58 1.24 17.00
C LEU A 12 6.44 2.12 17.48
N ILE A 13 5.50 2.40 16.59
CA ILE A 13 4.37 3.29 16.86
C ILE A 13 3.05 2.52 16.78
N THR A 14 2.11 2.86 17.66
CA THR A 14 0.74 2.34 17.64
C THR A 14 -0.16 3.40 17.04
N ILE A 15 -0.89 3.06 15.98
CA ILE A 15 -1.76 3.99 15.25
C ILE A 15 -3.18 3.42 15.23
N ASP A 16 -4.18 4.28 15.46
CA ASP A 16 -5.57 3.92 15.20
C ASP A 16 -5.86 4.03 13.70
N ILE A 17 -6.09 2.88 13.07
CA ILE A 17 -6.37 2.74 11.63
C ILE A 17 -7.56 3.58 11.20
N ALA A 18 -8.60 3.68 12.02
CA ALA A 18 -9.86 4.31 11.63
C ALA A 18 -9.76 5.85 11.60
N MET A 19 -8.83 6.41 12.37
CA MET A 19 -8.76 7.86 12.61
C MET A 19 -7.67 8.55 11.79
N TYR A 20 -6.65 7.82 11.37
CA TYR A 20 -5.43 8.42 10.82
C TYR A 20 -5.04 7.95 9.42
N ILE A 21 -5.76 7.00 8.82
CA ILE A 21 -5.42 6.47 7.50
C ILE A 21 -6.32 7.07 6.44
N TRP A 22 -5.72 7.84 5.53
CA TRP A 22 -6.39 8.31 4.35
C TRP A 22 -6.12 7.38 3.16
N PRO A 23 -7.13 7.13 2.31
CA PRO A 23 -6.90 6.49 1.04
C PRO A 23 -5.93 7.35 0.23
N LEU A 24 -4.96 6.69 -0.39
CA LEU A 24 -3.99 7.35 -1.25
C LEU A 24 -4.70 8.12 -2.38
N PRO A 25 -4.34 9.39 -2.62
CA PRO A 25 -4.94 10.16 -3.69
C PRO A 25 -4.67 9.47 -5.04
N PRO A 26 -5.66 9.39 -5.94
CA PRO A 26 -5.64 8.56 -7.17
C PRO A 26 -4.62 9.00 -8.24
N LEU A 27 -3.77 9.97 -7.92
CA LEU A 27 -2.87 10.67 -8.85
C LEU A 27 -1.40 10.34 -8.63
N LEU A 28 -1.05 9.54 -7.63
CA LEU A 28 0.34 9.18 -7.46
C LEU A 28 0.68 8.06 -8.45
N GLU A 29 1.46 8.37 -9.49
CA GLU A 29 2.11 7.35 -10.34
C GLU A 29 2.83 6.27 -9.51
N ILE A 30 3.19 6.63 -8.27
CA ILE A 30 3.72 5.72 -7.26
C ILE A 30 2.77 4.58 -6.92
N GLN A 31 1.44 4.74 -6.92
CA GLN A 31 0.49 3.64 -6.66
C GLN A 31 0.53 2.57 -7.75
N LYS A 32 0.70 3.00 -9.02
CA LYS A 32 0.87 2.07 -10.15
C LYS A 32 2.17 1.28 -10.03
N ARG A 33 3.22 1.93 -9.50
CA ARG A 33 4.56 1.35 -9.36
C ARG A 33 4.74 0.54 -8.07
N TRP A 34 4.03 0.91 -7.00
CA TRP A 34 4.13 0.35 -5.66
C TRP A 34 2.75 -0.16 -5.25
N ARG A 35 2.31 -1.26 -5.88
CA ARG A 35 1.03 -1.94 -5.59
C ARG A 35 0.88 -2.35 -4.12
N GLN A 36 1.99 -2.50 -3.40
CA GLN A 36 2.06 -2.75 -1.97
C GLN A 36 1.72 -1.53 -1.09
N LEU A 37 1.55 -0.34 -1.67
CA LEU A 37 1.25 0.87 -0.93
C LEU A 37 -0.22 0.87 -0.51
N TRP A 38 -0.45 0.79 0.80
CA TRP A 38 -1.77 0.62 1.37
C TRP A 38 -2.46 1.95 1.69
N GLY A 39 -1.70 2.92 2.22
CA GLY A 39 -2.28 4.17 2.68
C GLY A 39 -1.25 5.20 3.09
N VAL A 40 -1.75 6.30 3.64
CA VAL A 40 -0.94 7.36 4.22
C VAL A 40 -1.53 7.70 5.57
N CYS A 41 -0.66 7.91 6.57
CA CYS A 41 -1.07 8.47 7.85
C CYS A 41 -0.20 9.65 8.23
N GLN A 42 -0.78 10.58 8.99
CA GLN A 42 0.01 11.60 9.67
C GLN A 42 0.44 11.06 11.04
N TRP A 43 1.73 11.10 11.30
CA TRP A 43 2.30 10.80 12.61
C TRP A 43 3.09 12.02 13.07
N GLU A 44 2.68 12.60 14.19
CA GLU A 44 3.16 13.91 14.63
C GLU A 44 3.03 14.97 13.51
N ASN A 45 4.16 15.49 13.01
CA ASN A 45 4.22 16.43 11.89
C ASN A 45 4.77 15.79 10.61
N GLU A 46 4.88 14.46 10.57
CA GLU A 46 5.38 13.72 9.42
C GLU A 46 4.26 12.98 8.70
N LEU A 47 4.42 12.86 7.38
CA LEU A 47 3.55 12.06 6.53
C LEU A 47 4.21 10.70 6.31
N VAL A 48 3.58 9.64 6.82
CA VAL A 48 4.11 8.28 6.78
C VAL A 48 3.34 7.45 5.76
N LEU A 49 4.08 6.80 4.87
CA LEU A 49 3.54 5.87 3.88
C LEU A 49 3.41 4.48 4.49
N LEU A 50 2.21 3.90 4.38
CA LEU A 50 1.92 2.57 4.87
C LEU A 50 2.04 1.55 3.75
N VAL A 51 2.86 0.53 3.97
CA VAL A 51 3.12 -0.55 3.02
C VAL A 51 2.58 -1.86 3.58
N ASP A 52 1.77 -2.56 2.80
CA ASP A 52 1.33 -3.91 3.12
C ASP A 52 2.46 -4.90 2.87
N LEU A 53 3.08 -5.40 3.93
CA LEU A 53 4.16 -6.40 3.86
C LEU A 53 3.63 -7.80 3.53
N GLN A 54 2.32 -8.02 3.63
CA GLN A 54 1.68 -9.28 3.23
C GLN A 54 1.21 -9.24 1.77
N TYR A 55 1.37 -8.11 1.09
CA TYR A 55 1.02 -7.97 -0.31
C TYR A 55 1.73 -9.04 -1.16
N GLN A 56 0.94 -9.82 -1.89
CA GLN A 56 1.42 -10.84 -2.82
C GLN A 56 0.92 -10.51 -4.23
N PRO A 57 1.82 -10.21 -5.19
CA PRO A 57 1.43 -9.85 -6.57
C PRO A 57 0.57 -10.90 -7.27
N GLN A 58 0.73 -12.18 -6.89
CA GLN A 58 -0.03 -13.30 -7.44
C GLN A 58 -1.53 -13.28 -7.13
N ASN A 59 -1.95 -12.47 -6.16
CA ASN A 59 -3.35 -12.30 -5.78
C ASN A 59 -4.01 -11.11 -6.48
N GLU A 60 -3.27 -10.34 -7.28
CA GLU A 60 -3.88 -9.28 -8.07
C GLU A 60 -4.76 -9.89 -9.17
N PRO A 61 -5.96 -9.32 -9.40
CA PRO A 61 -6.72 -9.65 -10.59
C PRO A 61 -5.84 -9.32 -11.80
N LYS A 62 -5.53 -10.33 -12.61
CA LYS A 62 -4.82 -10.14 -13.87
C LYS A 62 -5.65 -9.15 -14.71
N GLU A 63 -5.18 -7.92 -14.85
CA GLU A 63 -5.73 -6.97 -15.82
C GLU A 63 -5.62 -7.62 -17.20
N GLY A 64 -6.72 -8.20 -17.71
CA GLY A 64 -6.71 -8.90 -18.99
C GLY A 64 -7.69 -10.06 -19.20
N TYR A 65 -8.49 -10.48 -18.22
CA TYR A 65 -9.60 -11.42 -18.48
C TYR A 65 -10.94 -10.70 -18.37
N ILE A 66 -11.23 -9.82 -19.32
CA ILE A 66 -12.62 -9.59 -19.71
C ILE A 66 -13.01 -10.85 -20.50
N SER A 67 -13.65 -11.82 -19.84
CA SER A 67 -14.37 -12.85 -20.58
C SER A 67 -15.51 -12.16 -21.32
N ASN A 68 -15.34 -11.96 -22.63
CA ASN A 68 -16.43 -11.58 -23.53
C ASN A 68 -17.39 -12.76 -23.74
N GLU A 69 -17.89 -13.33 -22.65
CA GLU A 69 -18.97 -14.30 -22.68
C GLU A 69 -20.04 -13.81 -21.72
N TRP A 70 -20.87 -12.89 -22.23
CA TRP A 70 -22.27 -12.84 -21.86
C TRP A 70 -23.07 -12.96 -23.15
N THR A 71 -23.62 -14.17 -23.32
CA THR A 71 -24.66 -14.59 -24.26
C THR A 71 -25.87 -13.67 -24.27
#